data_AF-A0A4Z0EAR9-F1
#
_entry.id   AF-A0A4Z0EAR9-F1
#
_cell.length_a   1.000
_cell.length_b   1.000
_cell.length_c   1.000
_cell.angle_alpha   90.00
_cell.angle_beta   90.00
_cell.angle_gamma   90.00
#
_symmetry.space_group_name_H-M   'P 1'
#
loop_
_entity.id
_entity.type
_entity.pdbx_description
1 polymer ?
#
loop_
_entity_poly.entity_id
_entity_poly.type
_entity_poly.pdbx_seq_one_letter_code
_entity_poly.pdbx_strand_id
1 'polypeptide(L)'
;MDPARSVRRDRQALLVVDVQASFRVADTIVADITALSRTLHTVATVERHDEAVTPFRAQLGWAPPTDEESLVPADRVFVKHGYLPPPALIDHLRALDIERVLVCGVQTETCCLAAGFMLFDAGLRPTLLPWLSVGSSLDRSASLGTEL
;
A
#
# COMPACT_ATOMS: atom_id res chain seq x y z
N MET A 1 -25.10 -23.94 -8.22
CA MET A 1 -24.75 -22.90 -9.21
C MET A 1 -24.01 -21.84 -8.42
N ASP A 2 -22.67 -21.87 -8.46
CA ASP A 2 -21.82 -21.10 -7.54
C ASP A 2 -21.56 -19.70 -8.12
N PRO A 3 -22.03 -18.62 -7.48
CA PRO A 3 -21.84 -17.28 -7.99
C PRO A 3 -20.46 -16.78 -7.54
N ALA A 4 -19.40 -17.34 -8.12
CA ALA A 4 -18.17 -16.58 -8.33
C ALA A 4 -18.50 -15.45 -9.32
N ARG A 5 -19.24 -14.45 -8.80
CA ARG A 5 -19.73 -13.27 -9.48
C ARG A 5 -18.53 -12.64 -10.17
N SER A 6 -18.51 -12.76 -11.50
CA SER A 6 -17.60 -12.05 -12.39
C SER A 6 -17.58 -10.59 -11.94
N VAL A 7 -16.53 -10.18 -11.23
CA VAL A 7 -16.34 -8.78 -10.87
C VAL A 7 -16.07 -8.10 -12.19
N ARG A 8 -16.96 -7.21 -12.59
CA ARG A 8 -16.80 -6.50 -13.84
C ARG A 8 -15.51 -5.66 -13.77
N ARG A 9 -14.78 -5.63 -14.88
CA ARG A 9 -13.46 -4.99 -15.00
C ARG A 9 -13.50 -3.47 -14.78
N ASP A 10 -14.69 -2.86 -14.79
CA ASP A 10 -14.98 -1.45 -14.50
C ASP A 10 -15.09 -1.14 -13.00
N ARG A 11 -15.22 -2.15 -12.12
CA ARG A 11 -15.40 -1.98 -10.66
C ARG A 11 -14.17 -2.33 -9.84
N GLN A 12 -12.99 -2.11 -10.41
CA GLN A 12 -11.71 -2.41 -9.77
C GLN A 12 -10.78 -1.20 -9.80
N ALA A 13 -10.00 -1.05 -8.72
CA ALA A 13 -8.95 -0.06 -8.60
C ALA A 13 -7.61 -0.72 -8.26
N LEU A 14 -6.52 -0.04 -8.58
CA LEU A 14 -5.18 -0.36 -8.08
C LEU A 14 -4.90 0.48 -6.83
N LEU A 15 -4.47 -0.18 -5.75
CA LEU A 15 -3.89 0.45 -4.58
C LEU A 15 -2.39 0.20 -4.55
N VAL A 16 -1.61 1.26 -4.74
CA VAL A 16 -0.15 1.26 -4.66
C VAL A 16 0.25 1.73 -3.27
N VAL A 17 0.82 0.83 -2.47
CA VAL A 17 1.17 1.10 -1.08
C VAL A 17 2.63 1.53 -0.97
N ASP A 18 2.84 2.77 -0.58
CA ASP A 18 4.13 3.33 -0.11
C ASP A 18 5.33 3.10 -1.03
N VAL A 19 5.11 3.07 -2.35
CA VAL A 19 6.21 2.95 -3.32
C VAL A 19 6.96 4.29 -3.38
N GLN A 20 7.90 4.45 -2.46
CA GLN A 20 8.68 5.66 -2.21
C GLN A 20 10.18 5.37 -2.26
N ALA A 21 11.00 6.41 -2.45
CA ALA A 21 12.45 6.27 -2.62
C ALA A 21 13.16 5.71 -1.36
N SER A 22 12.68 6.08 -0.17
CA SER A 22 13.20 5.67 1.12
C SER A 22 13.14 4.15 1.34
N PHE A 23 12.16 3.48 0.73
CA PHE A 23 12.00 2.03 0.76
C PHE A 23 12.84 1.28 -0.30
N ARG A 24 13.54 2.00 -1.19
CA ARG A 24 14.47 1.42 -2.20
C ARG A 24 13.86 0.29 -3.02
N VAL A 25 12.64 0.49 -3.51
CA VAL A 25 11.95 -0.45 -4.42
C VAL A 25 12.73 -0.54 -5.74
N ALA A 26 12.91 -1.74 -6.28
CA ALA A 26 13.63 -1.93 -7.54
C ALA A 26 12.94 -1.19 -8.70
N ASP A 27 13.71 -0.51 -9.55
CA ASP A 27 13.19 0.28 -10.67
C ASP A 27 12.28 -0.53 -11.61
N THR A 28 12.58 -1.82 -11.81
CA THR A 28 11.75 -2.72 -12.61
C THR A 28 10.36 -2.90 -12.02
N ILE A 29 10.25 -3.04 -10.70
CA ILE A 29 8.97 -3.16 -10.00
C ILE A 29 8.21 -1.84 -10.06
N VAL A 30 8.90 -0.70 -9.87
CA VAL A 30 8.29 0.63 -10.03
C VAL A 30 7.74 0.82 -11.44
N ALA A 31 8.49 0.40 -12.46
CA ALA A 31 8.07 0.46 -13.86
C ALA A 31 6.84 -0.43 -14.15
N ASP A 32 6.82 -1.66 -13.63
CA ASP A 32 5.71 -2.59 -13.83
C ASP A 32 4.43 -2.12 -13.13
N ILE A 33 4.54 -1.58 -11.91
CA ILE A 33 3.40 -0.96 -11.21
C ILE A 33 2.91 0.27 -12.00
N THR A 34 3.83 1.10 -12.51
CA THR A 34 3.48 2.27 -13.34
C THR A 34 2.79 1.87 -14.64
N ALA A 35 3.19 0.76 -15.27
CA ALA A 35 2.51 0.24 -16.45
C ALA A 35 1.08 -0.20 -16.12
N LEU A 36 0.88 -0.86 -14.97
CA LEU A 36 -0.44 -1.26 -14.51
C LEU A 36 -1.32 -0.06 -14.13
N SER A 37 -0.76 0.97 -13.49
CA SER A 37 -1.50 2.15 -13.04
C SER A 37 -2.11 2.95 -14.19
N ARG A 38 -1.53 2.87 -15.40
CA ARG A 38 -2.09 3.49 -16.61
C ARG A 38 -3.35 2.80 -17.14
N THR A 39 -3.71 1.64 -16.61
CA THR A 39 -4.84 0.83 -17.10
C THR A 39 -6.03 0.79 -16.14
N LEU A 40 -5.87 1.31 -14.92
CA LEU A 40 -6.84 1.23 -13.83
C LEU A 40 -6.91 2.55 -13.08
N HIS A 41 -8.06 2.86 -12.50
CA HIS A 41 -8.13 3.91 -11.48
C HIS A 41 -7.17 3.55 -10.35
N THR A 42 -6.19 4.42 -10.10
CA THR A 42 -5.09 4.16 -9.18
C THR A 42 -5.14 5.10 -7.99
N VAL A 43 -5.08 4.50 -6.81
CA VAL A 43 -4.90 5.19 -5.53
C VAL A 43 -3.52 4.82 -5.00
N ALA A 44 -2.76 5.80 -4.52
CA ALA A 44 -1.50 5.55 -3.84
C ALA A 44 -1.56 5.99 -2.38
N THR A 45 -0.87 5.27 -1.50
CA THR A 45 -0.52 5.78 -0.18
C THR A 45 0.93 6.23 -0.16
N VAL A 46 1.21 7.23 0.66
CA VAL A 46 2.56 7.67 0.99
C VAL A 46 2.65 7.71 2.51
N GLU A 47 3.62 6.97 3.05
CA GLU A 47 3.96 7.03 4.46
C GLU A 47 4.90 8.20 4.72
N ARG A 48 4.46 9.14 5.55
CA ARG A 48 5.25 10.27 6.01
C ARG A 48 5.43 10.19 7.50
N HIS A 49 6.61 10.56 7.97
CA HIS A 49 6.90 10.52 9.39
C HIS A 49 6.20 11.65 10.14
N ASP A 50 5.51 11.25 11.20
CA ASP A 50 5.05 12.12 12.28
C ASP A 50 5.16 11.35 13.59
N GLU A 51 6.22 11.62 14.36
CA GLU A 51 6.51 10.92 15.62
C GLU A 51 5.44 11.17 16.69
N ALA A 52 4.62 12.22 16.56
CA ALA A 52 3.51 12.47 17.46
C ALA A 52 2.31 11.54 17.17
N VAL A 53 2.26 10.93 15.99
CA VAL A 53 1.19 10.00 15.56
C VAL A 53 1.64 8.55 15.70
N THR A 54 2.78 8.20 15.11
CA THR A 54 3.37 6.86 15.20
C THR A 54 4.84 6.99 15.57
N PRO A 55 5.29 6.41 16.69
CA PRO A 55 6.64 6.60 17.21
C PRO A 55 7.65 5.68 16.49
N PHE A 56 7.78 5.84 15.17
CA PHE A 56 8.63 4.99 14.33
C PHE A 56 10.10 5.05 14.76
N ARG A 57 10.62 6.24 15.09
CA ARG A 57 12.02 6.35 15.53
C ARG A 57 12.22 5.66 16.86
N ALA A 58 11.31 5.87 17.82
CA ALA A 58 11.43 5.26 19.14
C ALA A 58 11.30 3.72 19.10
N GLN A 59 10.46 3.18 18.21
CA GLN A 59 10.18 1.74 18.15
C GLN A 59 11.12 0.97 17.21
N LEU A 60 11.51 1.57 16.08
CA LEU A 60 12.23 0.87 15.00
C LEU A 60 13.64 1.41 14.76
N GLY A 61 14.02 2.52 15.39
CA GLY A 61 15.27 3.23 15.09
C GLY A 61 15.31 3.84 13.68
N TRP A 62 14.20 3.78 12.95
CA TRP A 62 14.05 4.24 11.57
C TRP A 62 12.68 4.86 11.37
N ALA A 63 12.58 5.84 10.49
CA ALA A 63 11.31 6.43 10.07
C ALA A 63 11.40 6.91 8.61
N PRO A 64 10.26 6.96 7.87
CA PRO A 64 10.23 7.56 6.55
C PRO A 64 10.50 9.07 6.60
N PRO A 65 10.74 9.74 5.47
CA PRO A 65 10.83 11.19 5.40
C PRO A 65 9.47 11.88 5.68
N THR A 66 9.50 13.17 5.98
CA THR A 66 8.29 13.96 6.30
C THR A 66 7.56 14.49 5.06
N ASP A 67 8.22 14.50 3.91
CA ASP A 67 7.78 15.18 2.68
C ASP A 67 7.91 14.32 1.42
N GLU A 68 8.03 13.00 1.60
CA GLU A 68 8.22 12.08 0.48
C GLU A 68 6.98 11.98 -0.42
N GLU A 69 7.18 11.54 -1.66
CA GLU A 69 6.15 11.36 -2.69
C GLU A 69 6.15 9.95 -3.26
N SER A 70 5.05 9.55 -3.90
CA SER A 70 4.94 8.28 -4.61
C SER A 70 5.80 8.32 -5.88
N LEU A 71 6.59 7.27 -6.12
CA LEU A 71 7.32 7.08 -7.38
C LEU A 71 6.39 6.64 -8.52
N VAL A 72 5.19 6.17 -8.20
CA VAL A 72 4.18 5.73 -9.17
C VAL A 72 3.10 6.81 -9.32
N PRO A 73 2.71 7.19 -10.55
CA PRO A 73 1.60 8.10 -10.76
C PRO A 73 0.27 7.44 -10.36
N ALA A 74 -0.58 8.22 -9.68
CA ALA A 74 -1.89 7.80 -9.20
C ALA A 74 -2.92 8.92 -9.39
N ASP A 75 -4.18 8.55 -9.59
CA ASP A 75 -5.31 9.49 -9.70
C ASP A 75 -5.62 10.15 -8.35
N ARG A 76 -5.29 9.47 -7.24
CA ARG A 76 -5.43 10.00 -5.88
C ARG A 76 -4.29 9.50 -5.00
N VAL A 77 -3.71 10.41 -4.23
CA VAL A 77 -2.69 10.10 -3.22
C VAL A 77 -3.25 10.38 -1.82
N PHE A 78 -3.02 9.47 -0.88
CA PHE A 78 -3.33 9.63 0.54
C PHE A 78 -2.06 9.56 1.37
N VAL A 79 -1.84 10.58 2.22
CA VAL A 79 -0.77 10.54 3.22
C VAL A 79 -1.24 9.73 4.42
N LYS A 80 -0.37 8.86 4.93
CA LYS A 80 -0.53 8.17 6.22
C LYS A 80 0.72 8.34 7.07
N HIS A 81 0.57 8.18 8.39
CA HIS A 81 1.68 8.33 9.35
C HIS A 81 1.98 7.02 10.08
N GLY A 82 1.38 5.91 9.67
CA GLY A 82 1.57 4.57 10.22
C GLY A 82 1.13 3.51 9.21
N TYR A 83 1.05 2.24 9.61
CA TYR A 83 0.83 1.14 8.66
C TYR A 83 -0.54 1.14 7.98
N LEU A 84 -1.59 1.57 8.67
CA LEU A 84 -2.96 1.57 8.13
C LEU A 84 -3.18 2.75 7.19
N PRO A 85 -3.76 2.55 5.98
CA PRO A 85 -4.23 3.66 5.18
C PRO A 85 -5.37 4.42 5.89
N PRO A 86 -5.57 5.72 5.59
CA PRO A 86 -6.57 6.51 6.27
C PRO A 86 -7.99 6.08 5.90
N PRO A 87 -9.00 6.21 6.79
CA PRO A 87 -10.39 5.88 6.50
C PRO A 87 -10.95 6.57 5.25
N ALA A 88 -10.51 7.79 4.96
CA ALA A 88 -10.90 8.55 3.76
C ALA A 88 -10.59 7.82 2.45
N LEU A 89 -9.64 6.87 2.44
CA LEU A 89 -9.36 6.02 1.29
C LEU A 89 -10.55 5.09 0.99
N ILE A 90 -11.17 4.49 2.02
CA ILE A 90 -12.38 3.66 1.86
C ILE A 90 -13.53 4.48 1.32
N ASP A 91 -13.74 5.68 1.86
CA ASP A 91 -14.81 6.56 1.41
C ASP A 91 -14.64 6.93 -0.07
N HIS A 92 -13.41 7.21 -0.49
CA HIS A 92 -13.07 7.47 -1.88
C HIS A 92 -13.38 6.28 -2.79
N LEU A 93 -12.97 5.07 -2.40
CA LEU A 93 -13.25 3.86 -3.19
C LEU A 93 -14.75 3.56 -3.30
N ARG A 94 -15.51 3.79 -2.22
CA ARG A 94 -16.97 3.65 -2.21
C ARG A 94 -17.66 4.67 -3.11
N ALA A 95 -17.19 5.92 -3.09
CA ALA A 95 -17.74 6.96 -3.96
C ALA A 95 -17.56 6.64 -5.47
N LEU A 96 -16.54 5.84 -5.80
CA LEU A 96 -16.27 5.35 -7.16
C LEU A 96 -16.94 4.00 -7.48
N ASP A 97 -17.78 3.46 -6.59
CA ASP A 97 -18.45 2.16 -6.74
C ASP A 97 -17.50 0.96 -6.94
N ILE A 98 -16.27 1.07 -6.41
CA ILE A 98 -15.25 0.01 -6.48
C ILE A 98 -15.66 -1.17 -5.58
N GLU A 99 -15.54 -2.39 -6.11
CA GLU A 99 -15.74 -3.65 -5.34
C GLU A 99 -14.42 -4.38 -5.08
N ARG A 100 -13.49 -4.37 -6.04
CA ARG A 100 -12.20 -5.07 -5.96
C ARG A 100 -11.05 -4.09 -5.94
N VAL A 101 -10.08 -4.35 -5.08
CA VAL A 101 -8.86 -3.53 -4.99
C VAL A 101 -7.66 -4.43 -5.18
N LEU A 102 -6.91 -4.21 -6.25
CA LEU A 102 -5.62 -4.87 -6.47
C LEU A 102 -4.59 -4.14 -5.62
N VAL A 103 -3.90 -4.84 -4.72
CA VAL A 103 -2.96 -4.23 -3.76
C VAL A 103 -1.54 -4.62 -4.15
N CYS A 104 -0.64 -3.65 -4.27
CA CYS A 104 0.78 -3.86 -4.49
C CYS A 104 1.61 -2.80 -3.76
N GLY A 105 2.94 -2.91 -3.80
CA GLY A 105 3.84 -1.95 -3.17
C GLY A 105 4.61 -2.52 -1.99
N VAL A 106 4.87 -1.70 -0.98
CA VAL A 106 5.76 -2.05 0.13
C VAL A 106 5.22 -1.61 1.50
N GLN A 107 5.57 -2.28 2.59
CA GLN A 107 6.14 -3.62 2.62
C GLN A 107 5.03 -4.66 2.69
N THR A 108 5.23 -5.80 2.02
CA THR A 108 4.22 -6.85 1.91
C THR A 108 3.65 -7.24 3.28
N GLU A 109 4.50 -7.54 4.25
CA GLU A 109 4.12 -8.08 5.57
C GLU A 109 3.64 -7.00 6.56
N THR A 110 3.73 -5.72 6.20
CA THR A 110 3.32 -4.60 7.06
C THR A 110 2.20 -3.80 6.40
N CYS A 111 2.51 -2.71 5.70
CA CYS A 111 1.55 -1.77 5.13
C CYS A 111 0.62 -2.42 4.09
N CYS A 112 1.13 -3.32 3.24
CA CYS A 112 0.30 -3.96 2.22
C CYS A 112 -0.75 -4.90 2.84
N LEU A 113 -0.37 -5.72 3.82
CA LEU A 113 -1.32 -6.56 4.55
C LEU A 113 -2.27 -5.73 5.41
N ALA A 114 -1.78 -4.69 6.08
CA ALA A 114 -2.63 -3.77 6.85
C ALA A 114 -3.71 -3.12 5.97
N ALA A 115 -3.34 -2.65 4.77
CA ALA A 115 -4.28 -2.17 3.77
C ALA A 115 -5.26 -3.27 3.33
N GLY A 116 -4.77 -4.48 3.07
CA GLY A 116 -5.59 -5.63 2.73
C GLY A 116 -6.67 -5.95 3.77
N PHE A 117 -6.29 -6.01 5.06
CA PHE A 117 -7.24 -6.25 6.15
C PHE A 117 -8.27 -5.14 6.26
N MET A 118 -7.82 -3.87 6.23
CA MET A 118 -8.72 -2.72 6.29
C MET A 118 -9.74 -2.69 5.14
N LEU A 119 -9.31 -3.02 3.92
CA LEU A 119 -10.20 -3.17 2.76
C LEU A 119 -11.21 -4.31 2.96
N PHE A 120 -10.75 -5.47 3.44
CA PHE A 120 -11.60 -6.63 3.69
C PHE A 120 -12.68 -6.32 4.74
N ASP A 121 -12.28 -5.75 5.88
CA ASP A 121 -13.19 -5.38 6.97
C ASP A 121 -14.21 -4.31 6.54
N ALA A 122 -13.85 -3.48 5.57
CA ALA A 122 -14.75 -2.50 4.94
C ALA A 122 -15.75 -3.11 3.93
N GLY A 123 -15.68 -4.41 3.67
CA GLY A 123 -16.53 -5.16 2.73
C GLY A 123 -16.05 -5.15 1.28
N LEU A 124 -14.84 -4.67 1.00
CA LEU A 124 -14.22 -4.71 -0.32
C LEU A 124 -13.49 -6.05 -0.55
N ARG A 125 -13.10 -6.30 -1.79
CA ARG A 125 -12.38 -7.52 -2.21
C ARG A 125 -10.90 -7.19 -2.48
N PRO A 126 -10.03 -7.16 -1.46
CA PRO A 126 -8.60 -6.97 -1.67
C PRO A 126 -8.02 -8.16 -2.42
N THR A 127 -7.04 -7.91 -3.28
CA THR A 127 -6.28 -8.94 -3.99
C THR A 127 -4.83 -8.49 -4.06
N LEU A 128 -3.98 -9.08 -3.23
CA LEU A 128 -2.54 -8.80 -3.24
C LEU A 128 -1.93 -9.29 -4.57
N LEU A 129 -1.08 -8.47 -5.18
CA LEU A 129 -0.29 -8.80 -6.37
C LEU A 129 1.14 -9.14 -5.91
N PRO A 130 1.45 -10.40 -5.58
CA PRO A 130 2.71 -10.76 -4.95
C PRO A 130 3.93 -10.47 -5.81
N TRP A 131 3.82 -10.53 -7.15
CA TRP A 131 4.92 -10.20 -8.06
C TRP A 131 5.21 -8.69 -8.18
N LEU A 132 4.32 -7.83 -7.63
CA LEU A 132 4.50 -6.38 -7.55
C LEU A 132 4.59 -5.90 -6.09
N SER A 133 4.75 -6.81 -5.13
CA SER A 133 4.83 -6.48 -3.71
C SER A 133 6.19 -6.88 -3.16
N VAL A 134 6.86 -5.97 -2.47
CA VAL A 134 8.20 -6.22 -1.91
C VAL A 134 8.09 -6.32 -0.40
N GLY A 135 8.57 -7.44 0.14
CA GLY A 135 8.56 -7.70 1.57
C GLY A 135 9.53 -6.82 2.34
N SER A 136 9.37 -6.80 3.66
CA SER A 136 10.24 -6.03 4.54
C SER A 136 11.65 -6.57 4.54
N SER A 137 12.60 -5.63 4.47
CA SER A 137 13.97 -5.88 4.87
C SER A 137 14.44 -4.77 5.82
N LEU A 138 13.53 -4.23 6.64
CA LEU A 138 13.87 -3.20 7.65
C LEU A 138 15.06 -3.64 8.51
N ASP A 139 15.20 -4.94 8.71
CA ASP A 139 16.37 -5.57 9.31
C ASP A 139 16.81 -6.79 8.48
N ARG A 140 17.53 -6.55 7.38
CA ARG A 140 18.12 -7.62 6.56
C ARG A 140 18.99 -8.59 7.36
N SER A 141 19.55 -8.13 8.48
CA SER A 141 20.39 -8.90 9.39
C SER A 141 19.61 -9.75 10.39
N ALA A 142 18.30 -9.52 10.56
CA ALA A 142 17.51 -10.02 11.69
C ALA A 142 18.08 -9.63 13.09
N SER A 143 19.02 -8.67 13.14
CA SER A 143 19.68 -8.21 14.36
C SER A 143 18.74 -7.67 15.44
N LEU A 144 17.69 -6.94 15.06
CA LEU A 144 16.65 -6.46 15.98
C LEU A 144 15.90 -7.63 16.64
N GLY A 145 15.72 -8.74 15.93
CA GLY A 145 15.10 -9.95 16.49
C GLY A 145 16.04 -10.76 17.38
N THR A 146 17.36 -10.60 17.24
CA THR A 146 18.37 -11.32 18.04
C THR A 146 18.73 -10.63 19.35
N GLU A 147 18.34 -9.37 19.53
CA GLU A 147 18.58 -8.60 20.77
C GLU A 147 17.42 -8.71 21.79
N LEU A 148 16.49 -9.67 21.58
CA LEU A 148 15.37 -9.98 22.47
C LEU A 148 15.68 -11.12 23.45
#